data_AF-A0A923TT05-F1
#
_entry.id   AF-A0A923TT05-F1
#
_cell.length_a   1.000
_cell.length_b   1.000
_cell.length_c   1.000
_cell.angle_alpha   90.00
_cell.angle_beta   90.00
_cell.angle_gamma   90.00
#
_symmetry.space_group_name_H-M   'P 1'
#
loop_
_entity.id
_entity.type
_entity.pdbx_description
1 polymer ?
#
loop_
_entity_poly.entity_id
_entity_poly.type
_entity_poly.pdbx_seq_one_letter_code
_entity_poly.pdbx_strand_id
1 'polypeptide(L)' 'MPLLFKKIISYPFILLIKGYQLLISPLLPAACRYTPTCSTYAVVAIEKYGLFKGGWLACKRIARCNPWGSHGPDPVP' A
#
# COMPACT_ATOMS: atom_id res chain seq x y z
N MET A 1 -4.09 8.49 -23.61
CA MET A 1 -5.25 9.11 -22.92
C MET A 1 -5.89 8.34 -21.75
N PRO A 2 -5.64 7.03 -21.45
CA PRO A 2 -6.26 6.36 -20.28
C PRO A 2 -5.44 6.41 -18.97
N LEU A 3 -4.20 6.89 -18.98
CA LEU A 3 -3.29 6.87 -17.82
C LEU A 3 -3.50 8.05 -16.85
N LEU A 4 -3.94 9.21 -17.35
CA LEU A 4 -4.18 10.40 -16.53
C LEU A 4 -5.41 10.23 -15.62
N PHE A 5 -6.48 9.65 -16.18
CA PHE A 5 -7.73 9.36 -15.45
C PHE A 5 -7.51 8.34 -14.33
N LYS A 6 -6.66 7.32 -14.58
CA LYS A 6 -6.25 6.36 -13.54
C LYS A 6 -5.50 7.05 -12.40
N LYS A 7 -4.61 8.01 -12.69
CA LYS A 7 -3.85 8.75 -11.66
C LYS A 7 -4.75 9.67 -10.83
N ILE A 8 -5.70 10.37 -11.46
CA ILE A 8 -6.64 11.28 -10.78
C ILE A 8 -7.52 10.53 -9.78
N ILE A 9 -8.05 9.37 -10.15
CA ILE A 9 -8.88 8.54 -9.26
C ILE A 9 -8.05 7.92 -8.12
N SER A 10 -6.77 7.64 -8.37
CA SER A 10 -5.87 7.08 -7.37
C SER A 10 -5.48 8.07 -6.26
N TYR A 11 -5.47 9.37 -6.59
CA TYR A 11 -5.01 10.43 -5.70
C TYR A 11 -5.79 10.56 -4.38
N PRO A 12 -7.15 10.62 -4.37
CA PRO A 12 -7.90 10.66 -3.12
C PRO A 12 -7.70 9.39 -2.27
N PHE A 13 -7.50 8.24 -2.92
CA PHE A 13 -7.24 6.98 -2.22
C PHE A 13 -5.88 6.95 -1.52
N ILE A 14 -4.83 7.43 -2.21
CA ILE A 14 -3.50 7.60 -1.62
C ILE A 14 -3.55 8.60 -0.46
N LEU A 15 -4.30 9.70 -0.62
CA LEU A 15 -4.46 10.71 0.43
C LEU A 15 -5.12 10.11 1.69
N LEU A 16 -6.13 9.26 1.51
CA LEU A 16 -6.83 8.58 2.60
C LEU A 16 -5.92 7.58 3.32
N ILE A 17 -5.12 6.82 2.57
CA ILE A 17 -4.10 5.91 3.12
C ILE A 17 -3.01 6.67 3.88
N LYS A 18 -2.55 7.82 3.35
CA LYS A 18 -1.57 8.68 4.03
C LYS A 18 -2.15 9.34 5.27
N GLY A 19 -3.41 9.77 5.24
CA GLY A 19 -4.13 10.28 6.41
C GLY A 19 -4.23 9.21 7.51
N TYR A 20 -4.55 7.98 7.13
CA TYR A 20 -4.51 6.83 8.04
C TYR A 20 -3.10 6.58 8.58
N GLN A 21 -2.05 6.62 7.74
CA GLN A 21 -0.67 6.49 8.21
C GLN A 21 -0.30 7.59 9.22
N LEU A 22 -0.67 8.84 8.99
CA LEU A 22 -0.29 9.95 9.86
C LEU A 22 -1.06 9.97 11.18
N LEU A 23 -2.36 9.66 11.14
CA LEU A 23 -3.23 9.70 12.32
C LEU A 23 -3.16 8.41 13.15
N ILE A 24 -3.11 7.25 12.49
CA ILE A 24 -3.29 5.95 13.12
C ILE A 24 -1.96 5.18 13.23
N SER A 25 -1.03 5.28 12.27
CA SER A 25 0.26 4.57 12.37
C SER A 25 1.12 4.89 13.60
N PRO A 26 1.15 6.12 14.17
CA PRO A 26 1.94 6.36 15.39
C PRO A 26 1.29 5.78 16.66
N LEU A 27 -0.02 5.47 16.61
CA LEU A 27 -0.77 4.89 17.72
C LEU A 27 -0.79 3.35 17.70
N LEU A 28 -0.43 2.73 16.57
CA LEU A 28 -0.38 1.28 16.45
C LEU A 28 1.06 0.76 16.47
N PRO A 29 1.32 -0.38 17.12
CA PRO A 29 2.63 -1.04 17.03
C PRO A 29 2.93 -1.41 15.57
N ALA A 30 4.21 -1.51 15.23
CA ALA A 30 4.67 -1.95 13.92
C ALA A 30 4.26 -3.41 13.64
N ALA A 31 3.01 -3.60 13.20
CA ALA A 31 2.42 -4.91 12.94
C ALA A 31 2.80 -5.47 11.56
N CYS A 32 3.26 -4.61 10.64
CA CYS A 32 3.71 -5.09 9.33
C CYS A 32 5.02 -5.86 9.44
N ARG A 33 4.97 -7.13 9.08
CA ARG A 33 6.11 -8.06 9.03
C ARG A 33 7.02 -7.89 7.80
N TYR A 34 6.64 -7.03 6.87
CA TYR A 34 7.40 -6.75 5.66
C TYR A 34 8.01 -5.35 5.70
N THR A 35 9.19 -5.22 5.08
CA THR A 35 9.89 -3.96 4.88
C THR A 35 9.96 -3.64 3.38
N PRO A 36 9.52 -2.44 2.94
CA PRO A 36 8.78 -1.41 3.68
C PRO A 36 7.38 -1.87 4.09
N THR A 37 6.75 -1.12 5.01
CA THR A 37 5.42 -1.44 5.57
C THR A 37 4.36 -1.58 4.47
N CYS A 38 3.31 -2.34 4.76
CA CYS A 38 2.23 -2.67 3.83
C CYS A 38 1.53 -1.41 3.26
N SER A 39 1.38 -0.37 4.09
CA SER A 39 0.83 0.93 3.69
C SER A 39 1.78 1.71 2.78
N THR A 40 3.08 1.71 3.06
CA THR A 40 4.09 2.32 2.18
C THR A 40 4.17 1.60 0.84
N TYR A 41 4.15 0.26 0.87
CA TYR A 41 4.08 -0.56 -0.34
C TYR A 41 2.82 -0.24 -1.16
N ALA A 42 1.67 -0.04 -0.50
CA ALA A 42 0.42 0.31 -1.18
C ALA A 42 0.53 1.65 -1.92
N VAL A 43 1.10 2.68 -1.29
CA VAL A 43 1.32 3.99 -1.92
C VAL A 43 2.21 3.85 -3.15
N VAL A 44 3.38 3.20 -3.01
CA VAL A 44 4.33 3.03 -4.11
C VAL A 44 3.74 2.18 -5.24
N ALA A 45 2.99 1.12 -4.91
CA ALA A 45 2.34 0.27 -5.91
C ALA A 45 1.25 1.02 -6.68
N ILE A 46 0.44 1.84 -6.00
CA ILE A 46 -0.59 2.67 -6.65
C ILE A 46 0.05 3.78 -7.50
N GLU A 47 1.14 4.41 -7.04
CA GLU A 47 1.87 5.41 -7.84
C GLU A 47 2.48 4.83 -9.12
N LYS A 48 3.01 3.60 -9.05
CA LYS A 48 3.68 2.93 -10.19
C LYS A 48 2.70 2.26 -11.16
N TYR A 49 1.64 1.62 -10.65
CA TYR A 49 0.72 0.79 -11.45
C TYR A 49 -0.73 1.30 -11.53
N GLY A 50 -1.08 2.37 -10.79
CA GLY A 50 -2.44 2.90 -10.66
C GLY A 50 -3.30 2.13 -9.64
N LEU A 51 -4.49 2.67 -9.31
CA LEU A 51 -5.36 2.15 -8.23
C LEU A 51 -5.69 0.67 -8.34
N PHE A 52 -6.07 0.18 -9.52
CA PHE A 52 -6.49 -1.22 -9.68
C PHE A 52 -5.33 -2.21 -9.51
N LYS A 53 -4.25 -2.05 -10.28
CA LYS A 53 -3.12 -2.99 -10.26
C LYS A 53 -2.24 -2.78 -9.02
N GLY A 54 -2.04 -1.53 -8.59
CA GLY A 54 -1.35 -1.20 -7.34
C GLY A 54 -2.12 -1.63 -6.10
N GLY A 55 -3.45 -1.40 -6.08
CA GLY A 55 -4.34 -1.86 -5.02
C GLY A 55 -4.39 -3.38 -4.93
N TRP A 56 -4.46 -4.09 -6.07
CA TRP A 56 -4.37 -5.57 -6.09
C TRP A 56 -3.06 -6.08 -5.47
N LEU A 57 -1.92 -5.50 -5.86
CA LEU A 57 -0.61 -5.84 -5.29
C LEU A 57 -0.56 -5.57 -3.78
N ALA A 58 -1.11 -4.43 -3.33
CA ALA A 58 -1.19 -4.05 -1.93
C ALA A 58 -2.07 -5.02 -1.12
N CYS A 59 -3.28 -5.30 -1.58
CA CYS A 59 -4.21 -6.24 -0.93
C CYS A 59 -3.62 -7.65 -0.85
N LYS A 60 -3.00 -8.13 -1.92
CA LYS A 60 -2.30 -9.43 -1.93
C LYS A 60 -1.18 -9.49 -0.89
N ARG A 61 -0.51 -8.37 -0.61
CA ARG A 61 0.53 -8.29 0.41
C ARG A 61 -0.05 -8.21 1.82
N ILE A 62 -1.10 -7.41 2.02
CA ILE A 62 -1.82 -7.31 3.31
C ILE A 62 -2.38 -8.68 3.70
N ALA A 63 -2.97 -9.42 2.76
CA ALA A 63 -3.45 -10.79 2.98
C ALA A 63 -2.35 -11.77 3.41
N ARG A 64 -1.10 -11.55 2.96
CA ARG A 64 0.09 -12.31 3.37
C ARG A 64 0.76 -11.75 4.63
N CYS A 65 0.31 -10.61 5.13
CA CYS A 65 0.83 -9.97 6.34
C CYS A 65 0.05 -10.47 7.57
N ASN A 66 0.12 -11.77 7.81
CA ASN A 66 -0.48 -12.43 8.96
C ASN A 66 0.56 -13.32 9.68
N PRO A 67 0.27 -13.82 10.90
CA PRO A 67 1.21 -14.62 11.70
C PRO A 67 1.72 -15.88 11.01
N TRP A 68 0.94 -16.43 10.07
CA TRP A 68 1.26 -17.63 9.29
C TRP A 68 1.80 -17.32 7.89
N GLY A 69 2.00 -16.04 7.56
CA GLY A 69 2.48 -15.59 6.27
C GLY A 69 3.99 -15.33 6.26
N SER A 70 4.52 -15.06 5.09
CA SER A 70 5.94 -14.69 4.92
C SER A 70 6.26 -13.32 5.57
N HIS A 71 7.55 -13.07 5.75
CA HIS A 71 8.09 -11.82 6.29
C HIS A 71 9.37 -11.46 5.54
N GLY A 72 9.80 -10.19 5.61
CA GLY A 72 11.06 -9.74 5.01
C GLY A 72 10.91 -8.63 3.95
N PRO A 73 12.02 -8.32 3.25
CA PRO A 73 12.04 -7.25 2.25
C PRO A 73 11.36 -7.70 0.96
N ASP A 74 10.30 -7.00 0.57
CA ASP A 74 9.61 -7.24 -0.71
C ASP A 74 9.36 -5.86 -1.36
N PRO A 75 10.28 -5.38 -2.21
CA PRO A 75 10.11 -4.09 -2.88
C PRO A 75 9.03 -4.19 -3.97
N VAL A 76 8.35 -3.08 -4.25
CA VAL A 76 7.39 -3.04 -5.37
C VAL A 76 8.16 -3.30 -6.68
N PRO A 77 7.78 -4.32 -7.48
CA PRO A 77 8.43 -4.63 -8.75
C PRO A 77 8.28 -3.48 -9.75
#